data_AF-A0A450SM61-F1
#
_entry.id   AF-A0A450SM61-F1
#
_cell.length_a   1.000
_cell.length_b   1.000
_cell.length_c   1.000
_cell.angle_alpha   90.00
_cell.angle_beta   90.00
_cell.angle_gamma   90.00
#
_symmetry.space_group_name_H-M   'P 1'
#
loop_
_entity.id
_entity.type
_entity.pdbx_description
1 polymer ?
#
loop_
_entity_poly.entity_id
_entity_poly.type
_entity_poly.pdbx_seq_one_letter_code
_entity_poly.pdbx_strand_id
1 'polypeptide(L)'
;MRHRAPIPPRDASPPDPSAFLAACDASGAPLSRAAFQTSPLPPAPASSSVEVTSRPYPPLDASPLDPSALLAACDDVTARATETLEWAKQNKASLLDIALNRLTLARAGWYRALLAPPAGAQRPASPLPEIEAHLTAAVDGLRKAGTMHELPRGLLTQAWYLAVTGERAGARAALEEAWGIAEAGPMPLFQADILLGRARLFGRKNGELGMKNGTYPWGSARADLERARALIERHGYHRRDGELEDAQAMTR
;
A
#
# COMPACT_ATOMS: atom_id res chain seq x y z
N MET A 1 41.32 21.23 10.93
CA MET A 1 41.53 19.76 10.93
C MET A 1 40.16 19.09 10.89
N ARG A 2 39.77 18.48 9.76
CA ARG A 2 38.45 17.82 9.63
C ARG A 2 38.59 16.38 10.11
N HIS A 3 37.92 16.05 11.22
CA HIS A 3 37.81 14.68 11.69
C HIS A 3 36.97 13.86 10.70
N ARG A 4 37.62 12.91 10.03
CA ARG A 4 37.00 11.92 9.15
C ARG A 4 36.45 10.81 10.06
N ALA A 5 35.14 10.58 10.03
CA ALA A 5 34.53 9.44 10.72
C ALA A 5 35.07 8.12 10.14
N PRO A 6 35.20 7.05 10.97
CA PRO A 6 35.78 5.79 10.53
C PRO A 6 34.86 5.09 9.52
N ILE A 7 35.48 4.58 8.45
CA ILE A 7 34.83 3.77 7.42
C ILE A 7 34.51 2.40 8.01
N PRO A 8 33.26 1.90 7.94
CA PRO A 8 32.92 0.57 8.44
C PRO A 8 33.61 -0.55 7.63
N PRO A 9 33.85 -1.73 8.24
CA PRO A 9 34.58 -2.83 7.62
C PRO A 9 33.85 -3.40 6.40
N ARG A 10 34.63 -3.78 5.38
CA ARG A 10 34.18 -4.25 4.05
C ARG A 10 33.48 -5.63 4.03
N ASP A 11 33.42 -6.33 5.16
CA ASP A 11 33.01 -7.74 5.24
C ASP A 11 31.74 -7.98 6.06
N ALA A 12 30.91 -6.96 6.30
CA ALA A 12 29.56 -7.20 6.78
C ALA A 12 28.78 -7.89 5.65
N SER A 13 28.43 -9.17 5.84
CA SER A 13 27.43 -9.83 4.98
C SER A 13 26.21 -8.91 4.85
N PRO A 14 25.68 -8.71 3.63
CA PRO A 14 24.57 -7.80 3.45
C PRO A 14 23.42 -8.28 4.34
N PRO A 15 22.79 -7.38 5.12
CA PRO A 15 21.50 -7.70 5.70
C PRO A 15 20.58 -8.17 4.57
N ASP A 16 19.94 -9.34 4.72
CA ASP A 16 19.06 -9.90 3.69
C ASP A 16 18.00 -8.84 3.31
N PRO A 17 18.07 -8.24 2.10
CA PRO A 17 17.16 -7.17 1.72
C PRO A 17 15.71 -7.66 1.68
N SER A 18 15.48 -8.96 1.47
CA SER A 18 14.16 -9.59 1.53
C SER A 18 13.60 -9.60 2.96
N ALA A 19 14.43 -9.92 3.96
CA ALA A 19 14.05 -9.88 5.37
C ALA A 19 13.77 -8.44 5.86
N PHE A 20 14.52 -7.45 5.34
CA PHE A 20 14.32 -6.04 5.66
C PHE A 20 13.03 -5.47 5.05
N LEU A 21 12.72 -5.83 3.81
CA LEU A 21 11.46 -5.46 3.16
C LEU A 21 10.26 -6.18 3.79
N ALA A 22 10.41 -7.44 4.20
CA ALA A 22 9.39 -8.20 4.91
C ALA A 22 9.04 -7.56 6.28
N ALA A 23 10.01 -6.98 6.99
CA ALA A 23 9.79 -6.23 8.23
C ALA A 23 9.05 -4.90 7.99
N CYS A 24 9.36 -4.20 6.89
CA CYS A 24 8.63 -3.00 6.46
C CYS A 24 7.18 -3.33 6.02
N ASP A 25 6.96 -4.46 5.33
CA ASP A 25 5.63 -4.94 4.94
C ASP A 25 4.80 -5.45 6.14
N ALA A 26 5.44 -6.02 7.16
CA ALA A 26 4.78 -6.46 8.40
C ALA A 26 4.21 -5.27 9.19
N SER A 27 4.90 -4.12 9.18
CA SER A 27 4.40 -2.85 9.71
C SER A 27 3.44 -2.14 8.74
N GLY A 28 3.49 -2.52 7.45
CA GLY A 28 2.77 -1.88 6.36
C GLY A 28 1.28 -2.20 6.32
N ALA A 29 0.81 -3.35 6.80
CA ALA A 29 -0.62 -3.66 6.85
C ALA A 29 -1.41 -2.72 7.80
N PRO A 30 -1.02 -2.54 9.07
CA PRO A 30 -1.68 -1.57 9.95
C PRO A 30 -1.49 -0.12 9.50
N LEU A 31 -0.31 0.26 8.98
CA LEU A 31 -0.07 1.60 8.43
C LEU A 31 -0.92 1.88 7.19
N SER A 32 -1.00 0.92 6.26
CA SER A 32 -1.84 1.00 5.07
C SER A 32 -3.31 1.07 5.46
N ARG A 33 -3.76 0.22 6.39
CA ARG A 33 -5.12 0.21 6.92
C ARG A 33 -5.46 1.55 7.58
N ALA A 34 -4.61 2.04 8.47
CA ALA A 34 -4.77 3.35 9.12
C ALA A 34 -4.80 4.48 8.09
N ALA A 35 -3.85 4.52 7.14
CA ALA A 35 -3.82 5.55 6.09
C ALA A 35 -5.05 5.48 5.16
N PHE A 36 -5.61 4.30 4.90
CA PHE A 36 -6.89 4.15 4.19
C PHE A 36 -8.07 4.63 5.05
N GLN A 37 -8.09 4.30 6.35
CA GLN A 37 -9.11 4.69 7.30
C GLN A 37 -9.06 6.16 7.73
N THR A 38 -7.92 6.83 7.62
CA THR A 38 -7.75 8.29 7.76
C THR A 38 -7.96 9.03 6.44
N SER A 39 -8.15 8.29 5.33
CA SER A 39 -8.57 8.83 4.03
C SER A 39 -10.09 8.79 3.73
N PRO A 40 -11.06 8.84 4.69
CA PRO A 40 -12.46 8.91 4.34
C PRO A 40 -12.85 10.36 4.02
N LEU A 41 -13.45 10.57 2.84
CA LEU A 41 -14.51 11.57 2.68
C LEU A 41 -15.73 11.10 3.53
N PRO A 42 -16.51 12.03 4.14
CA PRO A 42 -17.11 12.00 5.49
C PRO A 42 -18.09 10.82 5.80
N PRO A 43 -18.43 10.58 7.09
CA PRO A 43 -19.07 9.33 7.53
C PRO A 43 -20.58 9.26 7.26
N ALA A 44 -21.09 8.05 7.03
CA ALA A 44 -22.47 7.69 7.35
C ALA A 44 -22.57 7.30 8.84
N PRO A 45 -23.67 7.65 9.55
CA PRO A 45 -23.75 7.56 11.00
C PRO A 45 -23.87 6.13 11.52
N ALA A 46 -23.40 5.96 12.75
CA ALA A 46 -23.38 4.70 13.48
C ALA A 46 -24.77 4.11 13.73
N SER A 47 -24.88 2.78 13.59
CA SER A 47 -25.78 1.87 14.30
C SER A 47 -25.49 0.45 13.78
N SER A 48 -25.60 -0.65 14.51
CA SER A 48 -25.73 -0.96 15.94
C SER A 48 -25.45 -2.47 16.04
N SER A 49 -24.96 -2.91 17.19
CA SER A 49 -24.45 -4.24 17.50
C SER A 49 -25.30 -5.42 17.03
N VAL A 50 -24.63 -6.48 16.57
CA VAL A 50 -25.12 -7.86 16.71
C VAL A 50 -23.96 -8.71 17.23
N GLU A 51 -24.19 -9.27 18.40
CA GLU A 51 -23.30 -10.14 19.14
C GLU A 51 -23.26 -11.53 18.46
N VAL A 52 -22.06 -11.96 18.03
CA VAL A 52 -21.81 -13.36 17.63
C VAL A 52 -20.63 -13.85 18.44
N THR A 53 -20.91 -14.76 19.36
CA THR A 53 -19.93 -15.46 20.20
C THR A 53 -19.28 -16.60 19.41
N SER A 54 -17.95 -16.62 19.26
CA SER A 54 -17.16 -17.86 19.33
C SER A 54 -15.63 -17.64 19.39
N ARG A 55 -15.11 -17.90 20.62
CA ARG A 55 -13.82 -18.51 21.03
C ARG A 55 -12.46 -17.84 20.73
N PRO A 56 -11.46 -18.08 21.61
CA PRO A 56 -10.46 -17.08 21.97
C PRO A 56 -9.18 -17.22 21.14
N TYR A 57 -8.91 -16.21 20.31
CA TYR A 57 -7.54 -15.82 20.01
C TYR A 57 -7.09 -14.79 21.06
N PRO A 58 -5.82 -14.81 21.50
CA PRO A 58 -5.32 -13.82 22.45
C PRO A 58 -5.46 -12.41 21.84
N PRO A 59 -5.82 -11.40 22.65
CA PRO A 59 -6.02 -10.05 22.15
C PRO A 59 -4.67 -9.50 21.68
N LEU A 60 -4.52 -9.30 20.36
CA LEU A 60 -3.68 -8.21 19.88
C LEU A 60 -4.44 -6.94 20.27
N ASP A 61 -3.91 -6.22 21.26
CA ASP A 61 -4.43 -4.94 21.72
C ASP A 61 -4.86 -4.06 20.55
N ALA A 62 -6.17 -4.02 20.29
CA ALA A 62 -6.80 -3.10 19.36
C ALA A 62 -6.99 -1.73 20.05
N SER A 63 -5.94 -1.24 20.71
CA SER A 63 -5.84 0.20 20.91
C SER A 63 -5.71 0.82 19.52
N PRO A 64 -6.48 1.86 19.16
CA PRO A 64 -6.21 2.60 17.94
C PRO A 64 -4.76 3.01 17.97
N LEU A 65 -3.98 2.56 16.98
CA LEU A 65 -2.56 2.87 16.89
C LEU A 65 -2.40 4.39 16.99
N ASP A 66 -1.60 4.85 17.94
CA ASP A 66 -1.38 6.27 18.18
C ASP A 66 -0.94 6.94 16.85
N PRO A 67 -1.68 7.94 16.34
CA PRO A 67 -1.31 8.64 15.11
C PRO A 67 0.12 9.18 15.14
N SER A 68 0.59 9.59 16.32
CA SER A 68 1.97 10.07 16.49
C SER A 68 3.00 8.95 16.28
N ALA A 69 2.71 7.73 16.77
CA ALA A 69 3.54 6.56 16.56
C ALA A 69 3.56 6.11 15.08
N LEU A 70 2.43 6.23 14.37
CA LEU A 70 2.36 5.93 12.94
C LEU A 70 3.15 6.93 12.10
N LEU A 71 3.10 8.22 12.46
CA LEU A 71 3.91 9.27 11.82
C LEU A 71 5.40 9.06 12.06
N ALA A 72 5.78 8.72 13.30
CA ALA A 72 7.16 8.37 13.65
C ALA A 72 7.66 7.14 12.86
N ALA A 73 6.82 6.11 12.73
CA ALA A 73 7.15 4.94 11.92
C ALA A 73 7.38 5.29 10.43
N CYS A 74 6.59 6.23 9.88
CA CYS A 74 6.82 6.72 8.51
C CYS A 74 8.16 7.48 8.40
N ASP A 75 8.52 8.28 9.40
CA ASP A 75 9.79 9.00 9.44
C ASP A 75 10.98 8.04 9.53
N ASP A 76 10.91 7.05 10.42
CA ASP A 76 11.96 6.04 10.60
C ASP A 76 12.17 5.19 9.33
N VAL A 77 11.09 4.81 8.65
CA VAL A 77 11.16 4.10 7.37
C VAL A 77 11.77 5.00 6.29
N THR A 78 11.39 6.28 6.24
CA THR A 78 11.92 7.24 5.27
C THR A 78 13.43 7.46 5.46
N ALA A 79 13.87 7.64 6.71
CA ALA A 79 15.29 7.82 7.04
C ALA A 79 16.11 6.59 6.62
N ARG A 80 15.68 5.38 7.01
CA ARG A 80 16.39 4.13 6.67
C ARG A 80 16.41 3.84 5.18
N ALA A 81 15.29 4.04 4.48
CA ALA A 81 15.20 3.81 3.04
C ALA A 81 16.05 4.82 2.25
N THR A 82 16.19 6.06 2.75
CA THR A 82 17.07 7.07 2.15
C THR A 82 18.53 6.64 2.26
N GLU A 83 18.97 6.24 3.45
CA GLU A 83 20.34 5.75 3.69
C GLU A 83 20.64 4.50 2.84
N THR A 84 19.72 3.54 2.83
CA THR A 84 19.86 2.29 2.06
C THR A 84 19.89 2.55 0.55
N LEU A 85 19.08 3.50 0.05
CA LEU A 85 19.11 3.89 -1.36
C LEU A 85 20.45 4.51 -1.76
N GLU A 86 21.02 5.37 -0.93
CA GLU A 86 22.34 5.97 -1.18
C GLU A 86 23.44 4.91 -1.16
N TRP A 87 23.42 4.00 -0.18
CA TRP A 87 24.33 2.87 -0.15
C TRP A 87 24.18 1.97 -1.40
N ALA A 88 22.95 1.67 -1.82
CA ALA A 88 22.66 0.83 -2.98
C ALA A 88 23.19 1.46 -4.29
N LYS A 89 23.04 2.77 -4.45
CA LYS A 89 23.59 3.52 -5.60
C LYS A 89 25.12 3.49 -5.60
N GLN A 90 25.76 3.70 -4.45
CA GLN A 90 27.22 3.73 -4.32
C GLN A 90 27.86 2.36 -4.58
N ASN A 91 27.19 1.29 -4.14
CA ASN A 91 27.70 -0.07 -4.25
C ASN A 91 27.20 -0.83 -5.49
N LYS A 92 26.52 -0.14 -6.43
CA LYS A 92 25.99 -0.74 -7.67
C LYS A 92 25.11 -1.97 -7.39
N ALA A 93 24.23 -1.85 -6.39
CA ALA A 93 23.24 -2.88 -6.07
C ALA A 93 22.32 -3.16 -7.28
N SER A 94 21.55 -4.25 -7.18
CA SER A 94 20.66 -4.64 -8.27
C SER A 94 19.60 -3.57 -8.56
N LEU A 95 19.09 -3.54 -9.80
CA LEU A 95 17.98 -2.65 -10.16
C LEU A 95 16.74 -2.92 -9.30
N LEU A 96 16.54 -4.18 -8.90
CA LEU A 96 15.47 -4.59 -8.00
C LEU A 96 15.61 -3.90 -6.64
N ASP A 97 16.79 -3.96 -6.02
CA ASP A 97 17.03 -3.35 -4.70
C ASP A 97 16.81 -1.84 -4.73
N ILE A 98 17.30 -1.18 -5.77
CA ILE A 98 17.10 0.27 -5.97
C ILE A 98 15.61 0.58 -6.12
N ALA A 99 14.88 -0.21 -6.91
CA ALA A 99 13.45 -0.02 -7.13
C ALA A 99 12.63 -0.22 -5.86
N LEU A 100 12.95 -1.23 -5.04
CA LEU A 100 12.26 -1.53 -3.79
C LEU A 100 12.52 -0.46 -2.71
N ASN A 101 13.73 0.09 -2.64
CA ASN A 101 14.01 1.23 -1.77
C ASN A 101 13.20 2.48 -2.19
N ARG A 102 13.10 2.74 -3.50
CA ARG A 102 12.25 3.83 -4.00
C ARG A 102 10.77 3.60 -3.74
N LEU A 103 10.28 2.37 -3.87
CA LEU A 103 8.90 2.03 -3.52
C LEU A 103 8.64 2.26 -2.03
N THR A 104 9.61 1.93 -1.17
CA THR A 104 9.54 2.17 0.28
C THR A 104 9.45 3.65 0.61
N LEU A 105 10.27 4.49 -0.02
CA LEU A 105 10.20 5.96 0.12
C LEU A 105 8.85 6.52 -0.34
N ALA A 106 8.35 6.05 -1.49
CA ALA A 106 7.04 6.46 -1.99
C ALA A 106 5.92 6.08 -1.00
N ARG A 107 5.91 4.85 -0.49
CA ARG A 107 4.89 4.39 0.47
C ARG A 107 4.97 5.15 1.81
N ALA A 108 6.16 5.33 2.36
CA ALA A 108 6.33 6.02 3.64
C ALA A 108 5.92 7.49 3.55
N GLY A 109 6.38 8.21 2.51
CA GLY A 109 5.96 9.58 2.25
C GLY A 109 4.45 9.68 2.00
N TRP A 110 3.88 8.71 1.28
CA TRP A 110 2.45 8.67 0.99
C TRP A 110 1.60 8.45 2.23
N TYR A 111 1.93 7.48 3.06
CA TYR A 111 1.22 7.21 4.30
C TYR A 111 1.34 8.37 5.27
N ARG A 112 2.52 9.00 5.39
CA ARG A 112 2.70 10.21 6.17
C ARG A 112 1.77 11.34 5.71
N ALA A 113 1.69 11.58 4.40
CA ALA A 113 0.82 12.62 3.82
C ALA A 113 -0.68 12.35 4.06
N LEU A 114 -1.09 11.08 4.13
CA LEU A 114 -2.45 10.68 4.44
C LEU A 114 -2.78 10.76 5.95
N LEU A 115 -1.79 10.55 6.82
CA LEU A 115 -1.95 10.61 8.28
C LEU A 115 -1.89 12.04 8.83
N ALA A 116 -1.11 12.91 8.19
CA ALA A 116 -0.96 14.32 8.55
C ALA A 116 -1.22 15.23 7.33
N PRO A 117 -2.49 15.34 6.87
CA PRO A 117 -2.81 16.23 5.76
C PRO A 117 -2.61 17.70 6.16
N PRO A 118 -2.32 18.60 5.20
CA PRO A 118 -2.17 20.03 5.48
C PRO A 118 -3.42 20.61 6.13
N ALA A 119 -3.24 21.62 7.00
CA ALA A 119 -4.31 22.18 7.82
C ALA A 119 -5.56 22.55 7.01
N GLY A 120 -6.68 21.89 7.32
CA GLY A 120 -7.98 22.10 6.66
C GLY A 120 -8.27 21.19 5.46
N ALA A 121 -7.32 20.35 5.03
CA ALA A 121 -7.53 19.39 3.96
C ALA A 121 -7.85 17.99 4.51
N GLN A 122 -8.83 17.31 3.92
CA GLN A 122 -9.12 15.89 4.22
C GLN A 122 -8.10 14.95 3.54
N ARG A 123 -7.28 15.47 2.61
CA ARG A 123 -6.38 14.70 1.75
C ARG A 123 -5.33 15.62 1.11
N PRO A 124 -4.12 15.14 0.79
CA PRO A 124 -3.24 15.85 -0.12
C PRO A 124 -3.95 16.08 -1.47
N ALA A 125 -4.35 17.32 -1.74
CA ALA A 125 -5.12 17.70 -2.93
C ALA A 125 -4.25 17.85 -4.20
N SER A 126 -2.93 17.82 -4.04
CA SER A 126 -1.94 17.97 -5.11
C SER A 126 -1.02 16.77 -5.14
N PRO A 127 -0.56 16.33 -6.34
CA PRO A 127 0.59 15.46 -6.46
C PRO A 127 1.72 15.99 -5.59
N LEU A 128 2.35 15.09 -4.83
CA LEU A 128 3.55 15.39 -4.06
C LEU A 128 4.73 14.97 -4.95
N PRO A 129 5.45 15.91 -5.59
CA PRO A 129 6.38 15.59 -6.68
C PRO A 129 7.45 14.56 -6.31
N GLU A 130 7.91 14.59 -5.05
CA GLU A 130 8.89 13.63 -4.53
C GLU A 130 8.32 12.21 -4.47
N ILE A 131 7.09 12.04 -3.99
CA ILE A 131 6.40 10.74 -3.92
C ILE A 131 6.18 10.20 -5.32
N GLU A 132 5.71 11.05 -6.24
CA GLU A 132 5.50 10.68 -7.64
C GLU A 132 6.80 10.27 -8.32
N ALA A 133 7.88 11.01 -8.11
CA ALA A 133 9.19 10.70 -8.66
C ALA A 133 9.73 9.37 -8.12
N HIS A 134 9.59 9.12 -6.81
CA HIS A 134 9.96 7.84 -6.21
C HIS A 134 9.13 6.69 -6.75
N LEU A 135 7.81 6.86 -6.85
CA LEU A 135 6.89 5.83 -7.31
C LEU A 135 7.11 5.49 -8.78
N THR A 136 7.24 6.50 -9.65
CA THR A 136 7.52 6.33 -11.08
C THR A 136 8.84 5.59 -11.27
N ALA A 137 9.91 6.06 -10.62
CA ALA A 137 11.21 5.41 -10.70
C ALA A 137 11.23 4.00 -10.10
N ALA A 138 10.39 3.71 -9.09
CA ALA A 138 10.23 2.38 -8.54
C ALA A 138 9.57 1.43 -9.54
N VAL A 139 8.43 1.80 -10.12
CA VAL A 139 7.72 0.94 -11.09
C VAL A 139 8.59 0.71 -12.34
N ASP A 140 9.25 1.75 -12.85
CA ASP A 140 10.18 1.61 -13.99
C ASP A 140 11.38 0.73 -13.65
N GLY A 141 11.92 0.85 -12.43
CA GLY A 141 13.00 0.01 -11.93
C GLY A 141 12.57 -1.46 -11.84
N LEU A 142 11.38 -1.74 -11.31
CA LEU A 142 10.81 -3.09 -11.22
C LEU A 142 10.62 -3.72 -12.61
N ARG A 143 10.13 -2.95 -13.59
CA ARG A 143 10.02 -3.40 -14.99
C ARG A 143 11.41 -3.73 -15.57
N LYS A 144 12.39 -2.86 -15.37
CA LYS A 144 13.77 -3.06 -15.88
C LYS A 144 14.50 -4.21 -15.20
N ALA A 145 14.18 -4.51 -13.94
CA ALA A 145 14.74 -5.65 -13.22
C ALA A 145 14.22 -7.00 -13.75
N GLY A 146 13.10 -7.02 -14.49
CA GLY A 146 12.48 -8.24 -15.01
C GLY A 146 11.86 -9.14 -13.93
N THR A 147 11.82 -8.68 -12.67
CA THR A 147 11.30 -9.42 -11.52
C THR A 147 9.77 -9.25 -11.44
N MET A 148 9.05 -9.92 -12.34
CA MET A 148 7.61 -9.72 -12.54
C MET A 148 6.74 -9.99 -11.31
N HIS A 149 7.19 -10.83 -10.37
CA HIS A 149 6.44 -11.11 -9.13
C HIS A 149 6.45 -9.96 -8.11
N GLU A 150 7.35 -8.98 -8.25
CA GLU A 150 7.38 -7.79 -7.39
C GLU A 150 6.63 -6.59 -8.00
N LEU A 151 6.44 -6.59 -9.33
CA LEU A 151 5.79 -5.50 -10.06
C LEU A 151 4.34 -5.20 -9.58
N PRO A 152 3.50 -6.20 -9.23
CA PRO A 152 2.16 -5.93 -8.70
C PRO A 152 2.14 -5.02 -7.46
N ARG A 153 3.16 -5.08 -6.59
CA ARG A 153 3.23 -4.22 -5.39
C ARG A 153 3.41 -2.75 -5.74
N GLY A 154 4.27 -2.48 -6.72
CA GLY A 154 4.49 -1.12 -7.25
C GLY A 154 3.21 -0.58 -7.89
N LEU A 155 2.56 -1.40 -8.72
CA LEU A 155 1.32 -1.03 -9.42
C LEU A 155 0.14 -0.81 -8.47
N LEU A 156 0.00 -1.61 -7.40
CA LEU A 156 -1.03 -1.39 -6.36
C LEU A 156 -0.84 -0.04 -5.64
N THR A 157 0.41 0.30 -5.31
CA THR A 157 0.73 1.59 -4.69
C THR A 157 0.46 2.75 -5.65
N GLN A 158 0.86 2.59 -6.91
CA GLN A 158 0.59 3.55 -7.98
C GLN A 158 -0.91 3.77 -8.21
N ALA A 159 -1.69 2.69 -8.27
CA ALA A 159 -3.13 2.78 -8.42
C ALA A 159 -3.79 3.58 -7.30
N TRP A 160 -3.36 3.35 -6.05
CA TRP A 160 -3.87 4.10 -4.91
C TRP A 160 -3.49 5.57 -4.99
N TYR A 161 -2.21 5.89 -5.22
CA TYR A 161 -1.74 7.27 -5.38
C TYR A 161 -2.55 8.01 -6.44
N LEU A 162 -2.64 7.45 -7.65
CA LEU A 162 -3.36 8.04 -8.78
C LEU A 162 -4.86 8.22 -8.48
N ALA A 163 -5.51 7.23 -7.85
CA ALA A 163 -6.92 7.35 -7.51
C ALA A 163 -7.20 8.47 -6.49
N VAL A 164 -6.24 8.73 -5.60
CA VAL A 164 -6.36 9.74 -4.54
C VAL A 164 -6.03 11.14 -5.06
N THR A 165 -5.08 11.27 -5.97
CA THR A 165 -4.71 12.54 -6.62
C THR A 165 -5.62 12.93 -7.78
N GLY A 166 -6.60 12.09 -8.14
CA GLY A 166 -7.64 12.39 -9.15
C GLY A 166 -7.42 11.73 -10.51
N GLU A 167 -6.28 11.06 -10.73
CA GLU A 167 -5.90 10.35 -11.95
C GLU A 167 -6.56 8.96 -12.07
N ARG A 168 -7.90 8.95 -12.08
CA ARG A 168 -8.71 7.73 -11.99
C ARG A 168 -8.50 6.76 -13.16
N ALA A 169 -8.27 7.27 -14.37
CA ALA A 169 -7.98 6.43 -15.54
C ALA A 169 -6.63 5.72 -15.40
N GLY A 170 -5.61 6.45 -14.93
CA GLY A 170 -4.29 5.87 -14.62
C GLY A 170 -4.36 4.83 -13.50
N ALA A 171 -5.15 5.09 -12.45
CA ALA A 171 -5.38 4.12 -11.39
C ALA A 171 -6.00 2.81 -11.89
N ARG A 172 -6.99 2.91 -12.79
CA ARG A 172 -7.60 1.74 -13.42
C ARG A 172 -6.57 0.96 -14.25
N ALA A 173 -5.80 1.66 -15.10
CA ALA A 173 -4.79 1.03 -15.94
C ALA A 173 -3.73 0.28 -15.11
N ALA A 174 -3.27 0.86 -14.00
CA ALA A 174 -2.32 0.21 -13.09
C ALA A 174 -2.89 -1.08 -12.46
N LEU A 175 -4.18 -1.10 -12.07
CA LEU A 175 -4.84 -2.31 -11.55
C LEU A 175 -5.07 -3.38 -12.62
N GLU A 176 -5.26 -2.98 -13.88
CA GLU A 176 -5.39 -3.91 -15.01
C GLU A 176 -4.05 -4.54 -15.37
N GLU A 177 -2.97 -3.76 -15.40
CA GLU A 177 -1.60 -4.27 -15.58
C GLU A 177 -1.23 -5.24 -14.44
N ALA A 178 -1.50 -4.87 -13.19
CA ALA A 178 -1.22 -5.72 -12.03
C ALA A 178 -1.99 -7.05 -12.09
N TRP A 179 -3.25 -7.00 -12.55
CA TRP A 179 -4.07 -8.20 -12.71
C TRP A 179 -3.51 -9.12 -13.79
N GLY A 180 -3.14 -8.58 -14.95
CA GLY A 180 -2.56 -9.38 -16.03
C GLY A 180 -1.31 -10.15 -15.59
N ILE A 181 -0.45 -9.52 -14.78
CA ILE A 181 0.74 -10.16 -14.21
C ILE A 181 0.35 -11.24 -13.20
N ALA A 182 -0.55 -10.92 -12.27
CA ALA A 182 -0.95 -11.85 -11.21
C ALA A 182 -1.70 -13.07 -11.75
N GLU A 183 -2.50 -12.90 -12.80
CA GLU A 183 -3.20 -13.99 -13.49
C GLU A 183 -2.25 -14.86 -14.31
N ALA A 184 -1.29 -14.27 -15.03
CA ALA A 184 -0.30 -15.02 -15.80
C ALA A 184 0.70 -15.79 -14.93
N GLY A 185 1.06 -15.26 -13.76
CA GLY A 185 2.05 -15.83 -12.83
C GLY A 185 1.46 -16.66 -11.68
N PRO A 186 0.29 -17.27 -11.86
CA PRO A 186 -0.68 -17.67 -10.81
C PRO A 186 -0.39 -17.16 -9.39
N MET A 187 -0.59 -15.85 -9.15
CA MET A 187 -0.25 -15.17 -7.90
C MET A 187 -1.51 -14.83 -7.07
N PRO A 188 -2.13 -15.80 -6.35
CA PRO A 188 -3.44 -15.61 -5.71
C PRO A 188 -3.46 -14.53 -4.63
N LEU A 189 -2.32 -14.30 -3.95
CA LEU A 189 -2.19 -13.23 -2.97
C LEU A 189 -2.39 -11.85 -3.60
N PHE A 190 -1.70 -11.59 -4.72
CA PHE A 190 -1.85 -10.33 -5.45
C PHE A 190 -3.22 -10.23 -6.11
N GLN A 191 -3.80 -11.33 -6.59
CA GLN A 191 -5.18 -11.32 -7.08
C GLN A 191 -6.15 -10.85 -5.99
N ALA A 192 -6.02 -11.35 -4.75
CA ALA A 192 -6.83 -10.89 -3.63
C ALA A 192 -6.61 -9.39 -3.35
N ASP A 193 -5.35 -8.95 -3.23
CA ASP A 193 -5.03 -7.54 -2.95
C ASP A 193 -5.53 -6.59 -4.07
N ILE A 194 -5.49 -7.02 -5.34
CA ILE A 194 -6.02 -6.27 -6.48
C ILE A 194 -7.55 -6.17 -6.43
N LEU A 195 -8.25 -7.27 -6.14
CA LEU A 195 -9.72 -7.26 -6.02
C LEU A 195 -10.17 -6.34 -4.88
N LEU A 196 -9.47 -6.39 -3.73
CA LEU A 196 -9.69 -5.46 -2.63
C LEU A 196 -9.44 -4.00 -3.07
N GLY A 197 -8.34 -3.74 -3.78
CA GLY A 197 -8.02 -2.42 -4.33
C GLY A 197 -9.09 -1.88 -5.29
N ARG A 198 -9.57 -2.71 -6.22
CA ARG A 198 -10.64 -2.35 -7.17
C ARG A 198 -11.91 -1.96 -6.42
N ALA A 199 -12.37 -2.79 -5.48
CA ALA A 199 -13.56 -2.52 -4.69
C ALA A 199 -13.42 -1.23 -3.86
N ARG A 200 -12.28 -1.02 -3.21
CA ARG A 200 -12.03 0.18 -2.38
C ARG A 200 -11.99 1.48 -3.18
N LEU A 201 -11.33 1.47 -4.34
CA LEU A 201 -11.09 2.67 -5.13
C LEU A 201 -12.27 2.99 -6.09
N PHE A 202 -13.02 1.97 -6.50
CA PHE A 202 -14.05 2.10 -7.54
C PHE A 202 -15.45 1.62 -7.12
N GLY A 203 -15.60 0.91 -6.01
CA GLY A 203 -16.86 0.26 -5.60
C GLY A 203 -17.82 1.12 -4.75
N ARG A 204 -17.48 2.37 -4.42
CA ARG A 204 -18.36 3.26 -3.65
C ARG A 204 -19.62 3.62 -4.45
N LYS A 205 -20.80 3.40 -3.84
CA LYS A 205 -22.12 3.68 -4.44
C LYS A 205 -22.44 5.16 -4.61
N ASN A 206 -21.86 6.02 -3.77
CA ASN A 206 -22.09 7.47 -3.82
C ASN A 206 -21.03 8.09 -4.72
N GLY A 207 -21.45 8.66 -5.85
CA GLY A 207 -20.63 9.17 -6.96
C GLY A 207 -19.68 10.34 -6.65
N GLU A 208 -19.06 10.39 -5.47
CA GLU A 208 -18.17 11.46 -5.01
C GLU A 208 -16.80 11.48 -5.73
N LEU A 209 -16.41 10.37 -6.37
CA LEU A 209 -15.26 10.31 -7.29
C LEU A 209 -15.68 10.50 -8.76
N GLY A 210 -16.67 11.37 -9.01
CA GLY A 210 -16.97 11.92 -10.32
C GLY A 210 -17.59 10.95 -11.33
N MET A 211 -18.09 9.79 -10.89
CA MET A 211 -18.89 8.89 -11.72
C MET A 211 -20.28 9.51 -11.96
N LYS A 212 -20.35 10.46 -12.89
CA LYS A 212 -21.58 10.76 -13.61
C LYS A 212 -21.88 9.51 -14.47
N ASN A 213 -22.68 8.57 -13.94
CA ASN A 213 -23.17 7.32 -14.57
C ASN A 213 -22.49 5.98 -14.16
N GLY A 214 -21.80 5.94 -13.01
CA GLY A 214 -21.86 4.84 -12.02
C GLY A 214 -21.68 3.37 -12.41
N THR A 215 -20.89 2.98 -13.41
CA THR A 215 -20.64 1.55 -13.71
C THR A 215 -19.27 1.10 -13.22
N TYR A 216 -19.24 0.19 -12.26
CA TYR A 216 -18.01 -0.48 -11.81
C TYR A 216 -17.34 -1.19 -13.00
N PRO A 217 -16.07 -0.87 -13.36
CA PRO A 217 -15.48 -1.34 -14.62
C PRO A 217 -15.36 -2.87 -14.75
N TRP A 218 -15.35 -3.58 -13.63
CA TRP A 218 -15.17 -5.04 -13.56
C TRP A 218 -16.46 -5.79 -13.21
N GLY A 219 -17.62 -5.24 -13.59
CA GLY A 219 -18.93 -5.86 -13.36
C GLY A 219 -19.57 -5.42 -12.05
N SER A 220 -19.18 -6.01 -10.92
CA SER A 220 -19.64 -5.54 -9.61
C SER A 220 -18.56 -5.61 -8.52
N ALA A 221 -18.49 -4.58 -7.68
CA ALA A 221 -17.59 -4.57 -6.54
C ALA A 221 -17.89 -5.70 -5.55
N ARG A 222 -19.17 -6.12 -5.44
CA ARG A 222 -19.57 -7.28 -4.64
C ARG A 222 -18.94 -8.58 -5.13
N ALA A 223 -18.97 -8.83 -6.44
CA ALA A 223 -18.35 -10.03 -7.02
C ALA A 223 -16.84 -10.04 -6.80
N ASP A 224 -16.17 -8.89 -6.93
CA ASP A 224 -14.73 -8.79 -6.63
C ASP A 224 -14.43 -9.09 -5.15
N LEU A 225 -15.25 -8.59 -4.22
CA LEU A 225 -15.11 -8.88 -2.79
C LEU A 225 -15.39 -10.33 -2.42
N GLU A 226 -16.38 -10.97 -3.06
CA GLU A 226 -16.66 -12.40 -2.88
C GLU A 226 -15.50 -13.26 -3.41
N ARG A 227 -14.91 -12.89 -4.56
CA ARG A 227 -13.74 -13.57 -5.09
C ARG A 227 -12.48 -13.34 -4.25
N ALA A 228 -12.29 -12.13 -3.72
CA ALA A 228 -11.20 -11.83 -2.79
C ALA A 228 -11.31 -12.68 -1.52
N ARG A 229 -12.51 -12.77 -0.94
CA ARG A 229 -12.79 -13.63 0.22
C ARG A 229 -12.45 -15.09 -0.07
N ALA A 230 -12.91 -15.63 -1.20
CA ALA A 230 -12.64 -17.01 -1.58
C ALA A 230 -11.14 -17.30 -1.72
N LEU A 231 -10.36 -16.36 -2.28
CA LEU A 231 -8.90 -16.48 -2.35
C LEU A 231 -8.25 -16.44 -0.96
N ILE A 232 -8.71 -15.53 -0.09
CA ILE A 232 -8.19 -15.39 1.27
C ILE A 232 -8.43 -16.67 2.08
N GLU A 233 -9.65 -17.19 2.07
CA GLU A 233 -10.03 -18.41 2.80
C GLU A 233 -9.29 -19.64 2.25
N ARG A 234 -9.26 -19.81 0.92
CA ARG A 234 -8.63 -20.97 0.27
C ARG A 234 -7.13 -21.08 0.55
N HIS A 235 -6.44 -19.95 0.61
CA HIS A 235 -4.98 -19.90 0.74
C HIS A 235 -4.49 -19.49 2.14
N GLY A 236 -5.41 -19.26 3.09
CA GLY A 236 -5.08 -18.89 4.47
C GLY A 236 -4.52 -17.47 4.63
N TYR A 237 -4.91 -16.52 3.78
CA TYR A 237 -4.38 -15.14 3.80
C TYR A 237 -5.07 -14.23 4.81
N HIS A 238 -5.39 -14.74 6.00
CA HIS A 238 -6.20 -14.07 7.03
C HIS A 238 -5.64 -12.73 7.54
N ARG A 239 -4.37 -12.41 7.24
CA ARG A 239 -3.84 -11.04 7.41
C ARG A 239 -4.68 -9.99 6.66
N ARG A 240 -5.39 -10.39 5.59
CA ARG A 240 -6.22 -9.51 4.74
C ARG A 240 -7.68 -9.42 5.19
N ASP A 241 -8.06 -10.10 6.28
CA ASP A 241 -9.46 -10.12 6.74
C ASP A 241 -9.90 -8.71 7.16
N GLY A 242 -9.02 -7.97 7.85
CA GLY A 242 -9.25 -6.57 8.17
C GLY A 242 -9.43 -5.70 6.93
N GLU A 243 -8.62 -5.93 5.89
CA GLU A 243 -8.74 -5.20 4.65
C GLU A 243 -10.04 -5.50 3.89
N LEU A 244 -10.47 -6.76 3.91
CA LEU A 244 -11.71 -7.23 3.33
C LEU A 244 -12.93 -6.65 4.03
N GLU A 245 -12.91 -6.58 5.37
CA GLU A 245 -13.95 -5.94 6.18
C GLU A 245 -14.11 -4.46 5.83
N ASP A 246 -13.00 -3.72 5.80
CA ASP A 246 -13.00 -2.30 5.45
C ASP A 246 -13.58 -2.08 4.03
N ALA A 247 -13.17 -2.92 3.06
CA ALA A 247 -13.64 -2.82 1.69
C ALA A 247 -15.15 -3.12 1.56
N GLN A 248 -15.66 -4.09 2.32
CA GLN A 248 -17.08 -4.40 2.39
C GLN A 248 -17.88 -3.26 3.01
N ALA A 249 -17.40 -2.67 4.10
CA ALA A 249 -18.05 -1.54 4.75
C ALA A 249 -18.20 -0.33 3.79
N MET A 250 -17.22 -0.11 2.91
CA MET A 250 -17.23 0.99 1.92
C MET A 250 -18.14 0.75 0.70
N THR A 251 -18.56 -0.50 0.47
CA THR A 251 -19.31 -0.93 -0.73
C THR A 251 -20.78 -1.23 -0.44
N ARG A 252 -21.15 -1.40 0.85
CA ARG A 252 -22.54 -1.59 1.31
C ARG A 252 -23.39 -0.36 1.05
#